data_AF-A0A7J4EDD0-F1
#
_entry.id   AF-A0A7J4EDD0-F1
#
_cell.length_a   1.000
_cell.length_b   1.000
_cell.length_c   1.000
_cell.angle_alpha   90.00
_cell.angle_beta   90.00
_cell.angle_gamma   90.00
#
_symmetry.space_group_name_H-M   'P 1'
#
loop_
_entity.id
_entity.type
_entity.pdbx_description
1 polymer ?
#
loop_
_entity_poly.entity_id
_entity_poly.type
_entity_poly.pdbx_seq_one_letter_code
_entity_poly.pdbx_strand_id
1 'polypeptide(L)'
;MNPESTRLEKHEEEFRIHQEKKKNQEVFEMRLLCLDVGGDKVRCGSVENGKIQGKPKEFPCPASLSGLEKEIGKELEAESYNGVTFATAGVIKEHAIVEISPNIQWLTALNVKQWVLDNLGLPCCRRSY
;
A
#
# COMPACT_ATOMS: atom_id res chain seq x y z
N MET A 1 6.37 -36.85 43.67
CA MET A 1 6.28 -35.63 42.82
C MET A 1 4.81 -35.35 42.60
N ASN A 2 4.35 -34.13 42.91
CA ASN A 2 2.93 -33.77 42.83
C ASN A 2 2.58 -33.38 41.38
N PRO A 3 1.70 -34.12 40.67
CA PRO A 3 1.41 -33.90 39.25
C PRO A 3 0.80 -32.52 38.93
N GLU A 4 0.27 -31.82 39.93
CA GLU A 4 -0.23 -30.44 39.75
C GLU A 4 0.89 -29.40 39.62
N SER A 5 2.03 -29.61 40.28
CA SER A 5 3.20 -28.72 40.21
C SER A 5 3.77 -28.69 38.79
N THR A 6 3.82 -29.85 38.13
CA THR A 6 4.35 -30.02 36.78
C THR A 6 3.44 -29.42 35.70
N ARG A 7 2.16 -29.19 36.03
CA ARG A 7 1.17 -28.62 35.11
C ARG A 7 1.21 -27.08 35.11
N LEU A 8 1.43 -26.48 36.28
CA LEU A 8 1.59 -25.03 36.43
C LEU A 8 2.88 -24.52 35.77
N GLU A 9 4.00 -25.20 35.99
CA GLU A 9 5.30 -24.83 35.39
C GLU A 9 5.26 -24.87 33.85
N LYS A 10 4.60 -25.86 33.26
CA LYS A 10 4.40 -25.93 31.80
C LYS A 10 3.58 -24.77 31.25
N HIS A 11 2.55 -24.35 31.98
CA HIS A 11 1.67 -23.26 31.55
C HIS A 11 2.38 -21.90 31.60
N GLU A 12 3.23 -21.68 32.60
CA GLU A 12 4.05 -20.47 32.73
C GLU A 12 5.14 -20.39 31.66
N GLU A 13 5.79 -21.53 31.35
CA GLU A 13 6.77 -21.67 30.27
C GLU A 13 6.12 -21.37 28.90
N GLU A 14 4.95 -21.95 28.61
CA GLU A 14 4.20 -21.70 27.37
C GLU A 14 3.77 -20.24 27.24
N PHE A 15 3.34 -19.61 28.34
CA PHE A 15 2.96 -18.20 28.35
C PHE A 15 4.17 -17.29 28.10
N ARG A 16 5.32 -17.59 28.71
CA ARG A 16 6.59 -16.86 28.47
C ARG A 16 7.02 -16.95 27.01
N ILE A 17 7.00 -18.15 26.42
CA ILE A 17 7.33 -18.37 25.01
C ILE A 17 6.35 -17.61 24.09
N HIS A 18 5.06 -17.57 24.44
CA HIS A 18 4.07 -16.80 23.67
C HIS A 18 4.31 -15.28 23.73
N GLN A 19 4.70 -14.75 24.90
CA GLN A 19 5.04 -13.34 25.07
C GLN A 19 6.35 -12.96 24.35
N GLU A 20 7.36 -13.82 24.37
CA GLU A 20 8.61 -13.62 23.64
C GLU A 20 8.41 -13.68 22.11
N LYS A 21 7.54 -14.58 21.62
CA LYS A 21 7.16 -14.61 20.19
C LYS A 21 6.42 -13.34 19.74
N LYS A 22 5.62 -12.73 20.62
CA LYS A 22 5.00 -11.41 20.35
C LYS A 22 6.02 -10.26 20.37
N LYS A 23 7.05 -10.34 21.22
CA LYS A 23 8.14 -9.34 21.27
C LYS A 23 9.09 -9.40 20.07
N ASN A 24 9.29 -10.59 19.48
CA ASN A 24 10.16 -10.80 18.31
C ASN A 24 9.43 -10.70 16.96
N GLN A 25 8.19 -10.22 16.92
CA GLN A 25 7.62 -9.72 15.67
C GLN A 25 8.29 -8.38 15.36
N GLU A 26 9.42 -8.43 14.65
CA GLU A 26 9.93 -7.28 13.91
C GLU A 26 8.80 -6.83 12.97
N VAL A 27 8.06 -5.81 13.38
CA VAL A 27 7.17 -5.09 12.48
C VAL A 27 8.10 -4.34 11.54
N PHE A 28 8.39 -4.94 10.39
CA PHE A 28 8.99 -4.20 9.29
C PHE A 28 8.08 -3.01 9.02
N GLU A 29 8.59 -1.81 9.27
CA GLU A 29 7.88 -0.57 8.98
C GLU A 29 7.70 -0.48 7.46
N MET A 30 6.53 -0.90 6.98
CA MET A 30 6.16 -0.74 5.58
C MET A 30 5.63 0.67 5.36
N ARG A 31 6.33 1.41 4.49
CA ARG A 31 5.89 2.68 3.94
C ARG A 31 5.30 2.45 2.55
N LEU A 32 4.06 2.86 2.36
CA LEU A 32 3.35 2.75 1.09
C LEU A 32 3.09 4.13 0.50
N LEU A 33 3.28 4.26 -0.81
CA LEU A 33 2.80 5.42 -1.55
C LEU A 33 1.34 5.17 -1.93
N CYS A 34 0.43 5.98 -1.39
CA CYS A 34 -0.99 5.90 -1.73
C CYS A 34 -1.34 6.94 -2.79
N LEU A 35 -1.91 6.50 -3.91
CA LEU A 35 -2.38 7.33 -5.00
C LEU A 35 -3.91 7.30 -5.06
N ASP A 36 -4.53 8.48 -5.13
CA ASP A 36 -5.96 8.67 -5.40
C ASP A 36 -6.10 9.50 -6.68
N VAL A 37 -6.45 8.83 -7.77
CA VAL A 37 -6.51 9.40 -9.12
C VAL A 37 -7.96 9.70 -9.50
N GLY A 38 -8.35 10.96 -9.34
CA GLY A 38 -9.65 11.51 -9.74
C GLY A 38 -9.57 12.30 -11.05
N GLY A 39 -10.74 12.62 -11.62
CA GLY A 39 -10.82 13.26 -12.96
C GLY A 39 -10.25 14.69 -13.01
N ASP A 40 -10.31 15.41 -11.90
CA ASP A 40 -9.81 16.79 -11.80
C ASP A 40 -8.41 16.86 -11.20
N LYS A 41 -8.11 15.99 -10.23
CA LYS A 41 -6.85 15.98 -9.51
C LYS A 41 -6.43 14.61 -9.04
N VAL A 42 -5.13 14.50 -8.81
CA VAL A 42 -4.48 13.36 -8.16
C VAL A 42 -4.00 13.79 -6.79
N ARG A 43 -4.19 12.92 -5.79
CA ARG A 43 -3.56 13.05 -4.49
C ARG A 43 -2.57 11.92 -4.28
N CYS A 44 -1.41 12.24 -3.73
CA CYS A 44 -0.44 11.26 -3.29
C CYS A 44 -0.03 11.50 -1.84
N GLY A 45 0.13 10.42 -1.08
CA GLY A 45 0.53 10.50 0.32
C GLY A 45 1.27 9.26 0.77
N SER A 46 2.24 9.47 1.65
CA SER A 46 2.96 8.40 2.33
C SER A 46 2.11 7.83 3.46
N VAL A 47 2.00 6.50 3.55
CA VAL A 47 1.25 5.80 4.59
C VAL A 47 2.16 4.79 5.29
N GLU A 48 2.23 4.88 6.61
CA GLU A 48 2.95 3.95 7.47
C GLU A 48 2.02 3.51 8.60
N ASN A 49 1.99 2.21 8.90
CA ASN A 49 1.18 1.66 9.99
C ASN A 49 -0.30 2.09 9.95
N GLY A 50 -0.85 2.25 8.72
CA GLY A 50 -2.23 2.68 8.49
C GLY A 50 -2.50 4.17 8.72
N LYS A 51 -1.46 4.99 8.92
CA LYS A 51 -1.56 6.44 9.10
C LYS A 51 -0.89 7.17 7.95
N ILE A 52 -1.57 8.21 7.46
CA ILE A 52 -0.98 9.16 6.52
C ILE A 52 0.12 9.94 7.23
N GLN A 53 1.29 9.99 6.62
CA GLN A 53 2.43 10.77 7.06
C GLN A 53 2.38 12.15 6.41
N GLY A 54 2.39 13.20 7.24
CA GLY A 54 2.35 14.58 6.77
C GLY A 54 1.05 14.96 6.04
N LYS A 55 1.13 16.03 5.24
CA LYS A 55 0.02 16.49 4.39
C LYS A 55 0.15 15.85 3.01
N PRO A 56 -0.89 15.16 2.50
CA PRO A 56 -0.88 14.65 1.13
C PRO A 56 -0.61 15.77 0.12
N LYS A 57 0.20 15.48 -0.89
CA LYS A 57 0.38 16.37 -2.03
C LYS A 57 -0.79 16.19 -2.98
N GLU A 58 -1.16 17.28 -3.65
CA GLU A 58 -2.18 17.25 -4.69
C GLU A 58 -1.70 18.01 -5.92
N PHE A 59 -2.06 17.50 -7.10
CA PHE A 59 -1.76 18.13 -8.38
C PHE A 59 -2.91 17.88 -9.37
N PRO A 60 -3.08 18.74 -10.39
CA PRO A 60 -4.11 18.55 -11.42
C PRO A 60 -3.97 17.19 -12.10
N CYS A 61 -5.10 16.58 -12.49
CA CYS A 61 -5.08 15.31 -13.19
C CYS A 61 -4.33 15.48 -14.52
N PRO A 62 -3.26 14.70 -14.76
CA PRO A 62 -2.49 14.83 -15.98
C PRO A 62 -3.31 14.39 -17.19
N ALA A 63 -2.98 14.92 -18.37
CA ALA A 63 -3.63 14.57 -19.62
C ALA A 63 -3.17 13.21 -20.19
N SER A 64 -2.14 12.59 -19.59
CA SER A 64 -1.58 11.32 -20.03
C SER A 64 -0.95 10.54 -18.87
N LEU A 65 -0.76 9.25 -19.12
CA LEU A 65 -0.09 8.34 -18.18
C LEU A 65 1.37 8.73 -17.91
N SER A 66 2.11 9.18 -18.93
CA SER A 66 3.47 9.70 -18.76
C SER A 66 3.51 10.97 -17.92
N GLY A 67 2.46 11.81 -17.99
CA GLY A 67 2.32 12.95 -17.09
C GLY A 67 2.16 12.52 -15.63
N LEU A 68 1.38 11.46 -15.37
CA LEU A 68 1.24 10.89 -14.03
C LEU A 68 2.57 10.33 -13.51
N GLU A 69 3.28 9.57 -14.36
CA GLU A 69 4.59 9.01 -14.04
C GLU A 69 5.59 10.10 -13.62
N LYS A 70 5.64 11.21 -14.36
CA LYS A 70 6.52 12.34 -14.05
C LYS A 70 6.21 12.97 -12.69
N GLU A 71 4.93 13.13 -12.33
CA GLU A 71 4.56 13.69 -11.03
C GLU A 71 4.85 12.72 -9.88
N ILE A 72 4.63 11.42 -10.08
CA ILE A 72 4.98 10.38 -9.09
C ILE A 72 6.50 10.25 -8.95
N GLY A 73 7.26 10.36 -10.05
CA GLY A 73 8.72 10.28 -10.03
C GLY A 73 9.34 11.30 -9.06
N LYS A 74 8.82 12.53 -9.02
CA LYS A 74 9.24 13.55 -8.05
C LYS A 74 9.01 13.13 -6.59
N GLU A 75 7.98 12.33 -6.34
CA GLU A 75 7.70 11.79 -5.01
C GLU A 75 8.67 10.67 -4.64
N LEU A 76 8.93 9.76 -5.60
CA LEU A 76 9.87 8.66 -5.43
C LEU A 76 11.33 9.11 -5.30
N GLU A 77 11.68 10.28 -5.86
CA GLU A 77 12.99 10.92 -5.64
C GLU A 77 13.15 11.48 -4.23
N ALA A 78 12.05 11.90 -3.59
CA ALA A 78 12.07 12.52 -2.27
C ALA A 78 12.05 11.48 -1.13
N GLU A 79 11.36 10.35 -1.34
CA GLU A 79 11.16 9.32 -0.33
C GLU A 79 11.21 7.91 -0.92
N SER A 80 11.63 6.94 -0.12
CA SER A 80 11.62 5.52 -0.51
C SER A 80 10.34 4.83 -0.02
N TYR A 81 9.78 3.97 -0.87
CA TYR A 81 8.53 3.26 -0.59
C TYR A 81 8.70 1.76 -0.81
N ASN A 82 7.97 0.94 -0.05
CA ASN A 82 7.97 -0.51 -0.20
C ASN A 82 6.93 -1.00 -1.22
N GLY A 83 5.98 -0.14 -1.59
CA GLY A 83 4.90 -0.48 -2.52
C GLY A 83 3.99 0.72 -2.77
N VAL A 84 3.11 0.54 -3.75
CA VAL A 84 2.11 1.54 -4.14
C VAL A 84 0.72 0.97 -3.92
N THR A 85 -0.20 1.77 -3.43
CA THR A 85 -1.63 1.47 -3.49
C THR A 85 -2.31 2.49 -4.41
N PHE A 86 -3.14 2.01 -5.32
CA PHE A 86 -3.73 2.85 -6.36
C PHE A 86 -5.26 2.80 -6.26
N ALA A 87 -5.85 3.95 -5.94
CA ALA A 87 -7.28 4.20 -6.03
C ALA A 87 -7.55 5.09 -7.25
N THR A 88 -8.64 4.82 -7.95
CA THR A 88 -8.97 5.59 -9.16
C THR A 88 -10.46 5.68 -9.42
N ALA A 89 -10.88 6.76 -10.07
CA ALA A 89 -12.21 6.91 -10.61
C ALA A 89 -12.42 5.96 -11.79
N GLY A 90 -13.35 5.02 -11.64
CA GLY A 90 -13.69 4.06 -12.69
C GLY A 90 -14.14 2.71 -12.13
N VAL A 91 -14.36 1.76 -13.04
CA VAL A 91 -14.65 0.36 -12.70
C VAL A 91 -13.36 -0.45 -12.82
N ILE A 92 -12.98 -1.16 -11.76
CA ILE A 92 -11.83 -2.08 -11.77
C ILE A 92 -12.32 -3.51 -11.96
N LYS A 93 -11.84 -4.17 -13.02
CA LYS A 93 -12.02 -5.59 -13.31
C LYS A 93 -10.76 -6.38 -12.91
N GLU A 94 -10.95 -7.63 -12.50
CA GLU A 94 -9.85 -8.57 -12.18
C GLU A 94 -8.83 -8.01 -11.16
N HIS A 95 -9.29 -7.12 -10.27
CA HIS A 95 -8.47 -6.47 -9.25
C HIS A 95 -7.26 -5.65 -9.77
N ALA A 96 -7.19 -5.33 -11.06
CA ALA A 96 -6.03 -4.67 -11.66
C ALA A 96 -6.33 -3.80 -12.89
N ILE A 97 -7.34 -4.16 -13.68
CA ILE A 97 -7.61 -3.50 -14.97
C ILE A 97 -8.70 -2.46 -14.78
N VAL A 98 -8.45 -1.21 -15.19
CA VAL A 98 -9.49 -0.19 -15.26
C VAL A 98 -10.34 -0.47 -16.51
N GLU A 99 -11.54 -1.01 -16.33
CA GLU A 99 -12.44 -1.32 -17.44
C GLU A 99 -12.98 -0.05 -18.08
N ILE A 100 -13.37 0.94 -17.25
CA ILE A 100 -13.94 2.22 -17.69
C ILE A 100 -13.50 3.32 -16.73
N SER A 101 -12.98 4.43 -17.26
CA SER A 101 -12.83 5.70 -16.52
C SER A 101 -13.33 6.86 -17.37
N PRO A 102 -14.59 7.31 -17.17
CA PRO A 102 -15.23 8.26 -18.10
C PRO A 102 -14.53 9.62 -18.14
N ASN A 103 -13.96 10.04 -17.01
CA ASN A 103 -13.33 11.35 -16.86
C ASN A 103 -11.81 11.32 -17.12
N ILE A 104 -11.21 10.13 -17.31
CA ILE A 104 -9.77 9.95 -17.48
C ILE A 104 -9.52 8.89 -18.54
N GLN A 105 -9.59 9.29 -19.81
CA GLN A 105 -9.57 8.37 -20.94
C GLN A 105 -8.32 7.48 -20.99
N TRP A 106 -7.16 8.02 -20.62
CA TRP A 106 -5.89 7.27 -20.61
C TRP A 106 -5.80 6.20 -19.52
N LEU A 107 -6.71 6.17 -18.55
CA LEU A 107 -6.81 5.05 -17.62
C LEU A 107 -7.55 3.86 -18.19
N THR A 108 -8.42 4.05 -19.19
CA THR A 108 -9.24 2.97 -19.73
C THR A 108 -8.35 1.86 -20.31
N ALA A 109 -8.66 0.62 -19.96
CA ALA A 109 -7.89 -0.59 -20.27
C ALA A 109 -6.48 -0.68 -19.63
N LEU A 110 -6.12 0.25 -18.75
CA LEU A 110 -4.84 0.20 -18.05
C LEU A 110 -4.84 -0.94 -17.03
N ASN A 111 -3.85 -1.84 -17.12
CA ASN A 111 -3.51 -2.74 -16.02
C ASN A 111 -2.63 -1.99 -15.01
N VAL A 112 -3.25 -1.50 -13.94
CA VAL A 112 -2.61 -0.66 -12.93
C VAL A 112 -1.46 -1.39 -12.24
N LYS A 113 -1.65 -2.68 -11.91
CA LYS A 113 -0.61 -3.45 -11.22
C LYS A 113 0.64 -3.61 -12.08
N GLN A 114 0.43 -3.97 -13.35
CA GLN A 114 1.53 -4.14 -14.30
C GLN A 114 2.22 -2.80 -14.58
N TRP A 115 1.45 -1.73 -14.79
CA TRP A 115 2.01 -0.40 -15.00
C TRP A 115 2.85 0.09 -13.83
N VAL A 116 2.36 -0.03 -12.59
CA VAL A 116 3.13 0.35 -11.39
C VAL A 116 4.42 -0.47 -11.29
N LEU A 117 4.36 -1.77 -11.56
CA LEU A 117 5.55 -2.63 -11.52
C LEU A 117 6.57 -2.22 -12.59
N ASP A 118 6.13 -2.04 -13.83
CA ASP A 118 7.01 -1.76 -14.97
C ASP A 118 7.64 -0.36 -14.91
N ASN A 119 6.91 0.64 -14.40
CA ASN A 119 7.31 2.04 -14.47
C ASN A 119 7.84 2.58 -13.14
N LEU A 120 7.39 2.03 -12.00
CA LEU A 120 7.83 2.48 -10.67
C LEU A 120 8.73 1.45 -9.97
N GLY A 121 8.85 0.23 -10.49
CA GLY A 121 9.65 -0.83 -9.87
C GLY A 121 9.12 -1.30 -8.52
N LEU A 122 7.86 -0.99 -8.20
CA LEU A 122 7.24 -1.25 -6.90
C LEU A 122 6.09 -2.25 -7.03
N PRO A 123 5.84 -3.08 -6.00
CA PRO A 123 4.63 -3.90 -5.96
C PRO A 123 3.40 -3.00 -5.79
N CYS A 124 2.35 -3.27 -6.57
CA CYS A 124 1.06 -2.62 -6.43
C CYS A 124 0.12 -3.45 -5.53
N CYS A 125 -0.08 -2.98 -4.30
CA CYS A 125 -0.93 -3.64 -3.32
C CYS A 125 -2.39 -3.18 -3.45
N ARG A 126 -3.33 -4.11 -3.31
CA ARG A 126 -4.72 -3.79 -2.97
C ARG A 126 -5.01 -4.37 -1.60
N ARG A 127 -5.44 -3.54 -0.63
CA ARG A 127 -6.25 -4.06 0.49
C ARG A 127 -7.63 -4.33 -0.08
N SER A 128 -8.03 -5.60 -0.08
CA SER A 128 -9.43 -5.98 -0.23
C SER A 128 -10.18 -5.45 0.99
N TYR A 129 -11.18 -4.60 0.79
CA TYR A 129 -12.21 -4.32 1.80
C TYR A 129 -13.30 -5.38 1.69
#